data_AF-A0A7D9ENX6-F1
#
_entry.id   AF-A0A7D9ENX6-F1
#
_cell.length_a   1.000
_cell.length_b   1.000
_cell.length_c   1.000
_cell.angle_alpha   90.00
_cell.angle_beta   90.00
_cell.angle_gamma   90.00
#
_symmetry.space_group_name_H-M   'P 1'
#
loop_
_entity.id
_entity.type
_entity.pdbx_description
1 polymer ?
#
loop_
_entity_poly.entity_id
_entity_poly.type
_entity_poly.pdbx_seq_one_letter_code
_entity_poly.pdbx_strand_id
1 'polypeptide(L)'
;MKETRFESCSKIVRDFLYWRGDSSQIIFYCLLCFVVCWLITKLCRRRFKKGLQVGDPHRGHRWNHTDFLDKPTYCNWCKVSVVRGSFCDTCGLSVHDQCLDAANKKHACKVVVLSKRTIMKHHWVRGNLALTSVCDVCGTHCGTEPRLCDLRCVWCQRTVHENCIQMISRDCDFGKFQTMIVPPYCITVKYERWKGAYRRYMVREVDPPKFENWSPLLVLANRKSGENEGERLLRAFRELLNPIQVVDIMDVSPESALEFCQLLPHHRCRILICGGDGTVGWVLGALDSANIKIPPYVAVLPLGTGNDLARVLGWGSGYTGVETMDEILDKIEHATPSALDR
;
A
#
# COMPACT_ATOMS: atom_id res chain seq x y z
N MET A 1 70.56 9.77 0.43
CA MET A 1 69.91 9.77 -0.91
C MET A 1 68.43 9.36 -0.90
N LYS A 2 67.75 9.28 0.26
CA LYS A 2 66.29 9.03 0.36
C LYS A 2 65.47 10.25 0.82
N GLU A 3 66.08 11.23 1.51
CA GLU A 3 65.40 12.45 1.99
C GLU A 3 65.04 13.44 0.87
N THR A 4 65.88 13.57 -0.15
CA THR A 4 65.68 14.55 -1.25
C THR A 4 64.48 14.24 -2.14
N ARG A 5 64.01 12.98 -2.18
CA ARG A 5 62.85 12.57 -2.98
C ARG A 5 61.52 12.88 -2.28
N PHE A 6 61.51 12.90 -0.95
CA PHE A 6 60.32 13.20 -0.14
C PHE A 6 60.03 14.71 -0.11
N GLU A 7 61.07 15.55 -0.01
CA GLU A 7 60.91 17.02 -0.09
C GLU A 7 60.47 17.49 -1.48
N SER A 8 60.96 16.88 -2.54
CA SER A 8 60.55 17.19 -3.92
C SER A 8 59.06 16.85 -4.14
N CYS A 9 58.61 15.69 -3.66
CA CYS A 9 57.20 15.30 -3.74
C CYS A 9 56.30 16.20 -2.86
N SER A 10 56.79 16.62 -1.67
CA SER A 10 56.08 17.56 -0.80
C SER A 10 55.95 18.97 -1.40
N LYS A 11 56.95 19.44 -2.15
CA LYS A 11 56.89 20.74 -2.85
C LYS A 11 55.89 20.71 -4.00
N ILE A 12 55.92 19.66 -4.82
CA ILE A 12 54.97 19.49 -5.94
C ILE A 12 53.53 19.47 -5.43
N VAL A 13 53.26 18.76 -4.32
CA VAL A 13 51.93 18.71 -3.71
C VAL A 13 51.52 20.06 -3.12
N ARG A 14 52.43 20.80 -2.47
CA ARG A 14 52.14 22.17 -1.96
C ARG A 14 51.87 23.16 -3.09
N ASP A 15 52.62 23.08 -4.18
CA ASP A 15 52.45 23.96 -5.35
C ASP A 15 51.16 23.66 -6.11
N PHE A 16 50.69 22.41 -6.10
CA PHE A 16 49.41 22.01 -6.70
C PHE A 16 48.19 22.46 -5.87
N LEU A 17 48.35 22.53 -4.55
CA LEU A 17 47.32 23.01 -3.61
C LEU A 17 47.28 24.55 -3.49
N TYR A 18 48.29 25.26 -4.01
CA TYR A 18 48.31 26.72 -4.04
C TYR A 18 47.47 27.25 -5.20
N TRP A 19 46.40 27.97 -4.89
CA TRP A 19 45.48 28.54 -5.89
C TRP A 19 46.17 29.61 -6.73
N ARG A 20 46.38 29.33 -8.02
CA ARG A 20 46.95 30.25 -9.02
C ARG A 20 45.89 30.86 -9.93
N GLY A 21 44.67 30.33 -9.94
CA GLY A 21 43.55 30.86 -10.72
C GLY A 21 43.66 30.63 -12.23
N ASP A 22 44.51 29.70 -12.67
CA ASP A 22 44.63 29.29 -14.07
C ASP A 22 43.48 28.36 -14.49
N SER A 23 43.16 28.35 -15.78
CA SER A 23 42.00 27.65 -16.35
C SER A 23 42.03 26.14 -16.08
N SER A 24 43.23 25.55 -16.05
CA SER A 24 43.52 24.15 -15.71
C SER A 24 43.14 23.80 -14.27
N GLN A 25 43.47 24.66 -13.29
CA GLN A 25 43.08 24.45 -11.89
C GLN A 25 41.56 24.54 -11.73
N ILE A 26 40.91 25.52 -12.38
CA ILE A 26 39.44 25.66 -12.32
C ILE A 26 38.76 24.38 -12.83
N ILE A 27 39.16 23.87 -13.99
CA ILE A 27 38.62 22.63 -14.56
C ILE A 27 38.85 21.44 -13.62
N PHE A 28 40.05 21.31 -13.04
CA PHE A 28 40.39 20.24 -12.11
C PHE A 28 39.51 20.27 -10.86
N TYR A 29 39.36 21.43 -10.21
CA TYR A 29 38.53 21.56 -9.02
C TYR A 29 37.04 21.39 -9.33
N CYS A 30 36.54 21.83 -10.50
CA CYS A 30 35.19 21.55 -10.95
C CYS A 30 34.94 20.05 -11.14
N LEU A 31 35.85 19.32 -11.79
CA LEU A 31 35.77 17.87 -11.95
C LEU A 31 35.85 17.14 -10.61
N LEU A 32 36.76 17.57 -9.72
CA LEU A 32 36.88 17.03 -8.37
C LEU A 32 35.60 17.24 -7.57
N CYS A 33 35.01 18.43 -7.60
CA CYS A 33 33.71 18.72 -6.98
C CYS A 33 32.60 17.84 -7.58
N PHE A 34 32.56 17.65 -8.90
CA PHE A 34 31.59 16.75 -9.54
C PHE A 34 31.75 15.30 -9.07
N VAL A 35 32.99 14.79 -9.01
CA VAL A 35 33.29 13.43 -8.56
C VAL A 35 32.98 13.26 -7.07
N VAL A 36 33.34 14.23 -6.23
CA VAL A 36 33.03 14.23 -4.80
C VAL A 36 31.52 14.30 -4.58
N CYS A 37 30.80 15.19 -5.26
CA CYS A 37 29.33 15.22 -5.23
C CYS A 37 28.73 13.91 -5.71
N TRP A 38 29.22 13.31 -6.80
CA TRP A 38 28.74 12.03 -7.30
C TRP A 38 28.98 10.89 -6.30
N LEU A 39 30.17 10.84 -5.68
CA LEU A 39 30.52 9.87 -4.64
C LEU A 39 29.67 10.08 -3.38
N ILE A 40 29.50 11.31 -2.91
CA ILE A 40 28.61 11.65 -1.79
C ILE A 40 27.19 11.23 -2.12
N THR A 41 26.69 11.51 -3.32
CA THR A 41 25.33 11.12 -3.74
C THR A 41 25.19 9.60 -3.79
N LYS A 42 26.20 8.88 -4.28
CA LYS A 42 26.22 7.41 -4.34
C LYS A 42 26.32 6.78 -2.95
N LEU A 43 27.13 7.36 -2.05
CA LEU A 43 27.27 6.92 -0.66
C LEU A 43 26.02 7.24 0.15
N CYS A 44 25.41 8.42 -0.03
CA CYS A 44 24.14 8.79 0.57
C CYS A 44 22.99 7.91 0.05
N ARG A 45 22.93 7.61 -1.25
CA ARG A 45 21.98 6.62 -1.83
C ARG A 45 22.16 5.23 -1.22
N ARG A 46 23.40 4.80 -0.94
CA ARG A 46 23.68 3.55 -0.22
C ARG A 46 23.29 3.60 1.28
N ARG A 47 23.27 4.80 1.88
CA ARG A 47 22.97 5.03 3.30
C ARG A 47 21.51 5.32 3.60
N PHE A 48 20.69 5.63 2.59
CA PHE A 48 19.24 5.59 2.73
C PHE A 48 18.87 4.15 3.05
N LYS A 49 18.60 3.91 4.33
CA LYS A 49 18.18 2.60 4.84
C LYS A 49 16.94 2.17 4.08
N LYS A 50 17.08 1.05 3.36
CA LYS A 50 16.01 0.33 2.70
C LYS A 50 15.00 -0.16 3.74
N GLY A 51 13.72 0.03 3.50
CA GLY A 51 12.62 -0.57 4.24
C GLY A 51 11.32 0.20 4.03
N LEU A 52 10.25 -0.54 3.70
CA LEU A 52 8.96 0.04 3.38
C LEU A 52 8.46 0.87 4.56
N GLN A 53 8.34 2.18 4.33
CA GLN A 53 7.81 3.11 5.31
C GLN A 53 6.29 2.96 5.36
N VAL A 54 5.78 2.78 6.57
CA VAL A 54 4.35 2.58 6.79
C VAL A 54 3.85 3.54 7.87
N GLY A 55 2.59 3.92 7.77
CA GLY A 55 1.90 4.59 8.87
C GLY A 55 1.92 3.73 10.13
N ASP A 56 1.57 4.31 11.28
CA ASP A 56 1.50 3.55 12.53
C ASP A 56 0.55 2.34 12.35
N PRO A 57 1.06 1.09 12.40
CA PRO A 57 0.25 -0.10 12.20
C PRO A 57 -0.69 -0.38 13.37
N HIS A 58 -0.48 0.31 14.50
CA HIS A 58 -1.35 0.31 15.67
C HIS A 58 -2.31 1.50 15.68
N ARG A 59 -2.25 2.38 14.67
CA ARG A 59 -3.26 3.40 14.46
C ARG A 59 -4.61 2.69 14.33
N GLY A 60 -5.56 3.08 15.16
CA GLY A 60 -6.89 2.48 15.20
C GLY A 60 -7.70 2.81 13.94
N HIS A 61 -8.89 3.36 14.12
CA HIS A 61 -9.74 3.71 12.98
C HIS A 61 -9.18 4.91 12.21
N ARG A 62 -9.33 4.88 10.88
CA ARG A 62 -9.09 6.02 10.00
C ARG A 62 -10.45 6.55 9.55
N TRP A 63 -10.96 7.49 10.34
CA TRP A 63 -12.27 8.10 10.14
C TRP A 63 -12.24 9.10 8.99
N ASN A 64 -13.26 9.03 8.14
CA ASN A 64 -13.61 10.06 7.17
C ASN A 64 -15.04 10.51 7.44
N HIS A 65 -15.24 11.81 7.35
CA HIS A 65 -16.55 12.43 7.54
C HIS A 65 -17.29 12.45 6.20
N THR A 66 -18.61 12.26 6.23
CA THR A 66 -19.46 12.48 5.08
C THR A 66 -20.76 13.14 5.47
N ASP A 67 -21.17 14.11 4.65
CA ASP A 67 -22.40 14.86 4.83
C ASP A 67 -23.64 14.08 4.40
N PHE A 68 -23.46 13.07 3.55
CA PHE A 68 -24.53 12.19 3.08
C PHE A 68 -23.99 10.78 2.82
N LEU A 69 -24.76 9.76 3.17
CA LEU A 69 -24.44 8.37 2.90
C LEU A 69 -25.37 7.88 1.78
N ASP A 70 -24.78 7.31 0.73
CA ASP A 70 -25.50 6.85 -0.47
C ASP A 70 -26.39 5.62 -0.22
N LYS A 71 -26.30 5.04 0.98
CA LYS A 71 -27.09 3.89 1.41
C LYS A 71 -27.60 4.05 2.85
N PRO A 72 -28.75 3.45 3.19
CA PRO A 72 -29.21 3.35 4.57
C PRO A 72 -28.11 2.77 5.46
N THR A 73 -27.62 3.57 6.40
CA THR A 73 -26.50 3.23 7.26
C THR A 73 -26.92 3.40 8.71
N TYR A 74 -26.47 2.52 9.58
CA TYR A 74 -26.75 2.54 11.01
C TYR A 74 -25.46 2.66 11.81
N CYS A 75 -25.54 3.40 12.91
CA CYS A 75 -24.40 3.64 13.78
C CYS A 75 -24.01 2.35 14.52
N ASN A 76 -22.75 1.94 14.39
CA ASN A 76 -22.20 0.77 15.06
C ASN A 76 -22.07 0.93 16.59
N TRP A 77 -22.33 2.12 17.13
CA TRP A 77 -22.39 2.39 18.57
C TRP A 77 -23.83 2.42 19.09
N CYS A 78 -24.63 3.41 18.68
CA CYS A 78 -25.99 3.62 19.20
C CYS A 78 -27.09 2.84 18.45
N LYS A 79 -26.76 2.19 17.32
CA LYS A 79 -27.66 1.38 16.48
C LYS A 79 -28.77 2.17 15.75
N VAL A 80 -28.74 3.49 15.82
CA VAL A 80 -29.70 4.38 15.13
C VAL A 80 -29.20 4.72 13.73
N SER A 81 -30.12 5.01 12.80
CA SER A 81 -29.78 5.44 11.44
C SER A 81 -28.87 6.67 11.42
N VAL A 82 -27.88 6.65 10.55
CA VAL A 82 -26.90 7.71 10.32
C VAL A 82 -27.23 8.35 8.98
N VAL A 83 -27.54 9.64 8.99
CA VAL A 83 -27.62 10.46 7.77
C VAL A 83 -26.28 11.17 7.56
N ARG A 84 -25.74 11.72 8.65
CA ARG A 84 -24.44 12.38 8.74
C ARG A 84 -23.59 11.71 9.79
N GLY A 85 -22.34 11.44 9.47
CA GLY A 85 -21.42 10.86 10.42
C GLY A 85 -20.09 10.50 9.80
N SER A 86 -19.36 9.67 10.53
CA SER A 86 -18.02 9.25 10.21
C SER A 86 -17.98 7.75 9.90
N PHE A 87 -17.22 7.36 8.90
CA PHE A 87 -16.95 5.95 8.61
C PHE A 87 -15.44 5.67 8.60
N CYS A 88 -15.05 4.46 8.95
CA CYS A 88 -13.66 4.02 8.87
C CYS A 88 -13.39 3.43 7.49
N ASP A 89 -12.40 3.95 6.77
CA ASP A 89 -12.04 3.49 5.42
C ASP A 89 -11.35 2.11 5.37
N THR A 90 -11.06 1.54 6.55
CA THR A 90 -10.29 0.30 6.66
C THR A 90 -11.16 -0.88 7.09
N CYS A 91 -12.11 -0.67 8.01
CA CYS A 91 -13.00 -1.73 8.51
C CYS A 91 -14.47 -1.51 8.13
N GLY A 92 -14.82 -0.35 7.57
CA GLY A 92 -16.19 0.00 7.19
C GLY A 92 -17.12 0.33 8.37
N LEU A 93 -16.58 0.45 9.60
CA LEU A 93 -17.35 0.84 10.78
C LEU A 93 -17.94 2.24 10.55
N SER A 94 -19.23 2.45 10.81
CA SER A 94 -19.92 3.72 10.60
C SER A 94 -20.57 4.19 11.90
N VAL A 95 -20.36 5.46 12.25
CA VAL A 95 -20.84 6.02 13.53
C VAL A 95 -21.29 7.46 13.35
N HIS A 96 -22.20 7.93 14.21
CA HIS A 96 -22.43 9.35 14.36
C HIS A 96 -21.19 10.02 14.94
N ASP A 97 -20.98 11.30 14.64
CA ASP A 97 -19.81 12.05 15.11
C ASP A 97 -19.73 12.09 16.64
N GLN A 98 -20.88 12.26 17.32
CA GLN A 98 -20.98 12.20 18.79
C GLN A 98 -20.66 10.82 19.40
N CYS A 99 -20.71 9.75 18.60
CA CYS A 99 -20.44 8.38 19.04
C CYS A 99 -19.00 7.94 18.78
N LEU A 100 -18.19 8.77 18.11
CA LEU A 100 -16.87 8.41 17.61
C LEU A 100 -15.90 8.00 18.73
N ASP A 101 -15.82 8.77 19.81
CA ASP A 101 -14.92 8.48 20.93
C ASP A 101 -15.28 7.20 21.67
N ALA A 102 -16.58 6.96 21.86
CA ALA A 102 -17.07 5.76 22.51
C ALA A 102 -16.84 4.52 21.62
N ALA A 103 -17.05 4.66 20.31
CA ALA A 103 -16.77 3.61 19.34
C ALA A 103 -15.28 3.25 19.28
N ASN A 104 -14.38 4.24 19.28
CA ASN A 104 -12.92 4.02 19.29
C ASN A 104 -12.45 3.18 20.48
N LYS A 105 -13.09 3.32 21.64
CA LYS A 105 -12.74 2.57 22.86
C LYS A 105 -13.24 1.12 22.82
N LYS A 106 -14.40 0.87 22.21
CA LYS A 106 -15.07 -0.44 22.23
C LYS A 106 -14.72 -1.32 21.03
N HIS A 107 -14.62 -0.71 19.85
CA HIS A 107 -14.45 -1.43 18.60
C HIS A 107 -13.00 -1.31 18.14
N ALA A 108 -12.30 -2.43 17.99
CA ALA A 108 -10.98 -2.44 17.37
C ALA A 108 -11.08 -2.23 15.85
N CYS A 109 -10.05 -1.65 15.25
CA CYS A 109 -9.93 -1.54 13.79
C CYS A 109 -9.28 -2.80 13.19
N LYS A 110 -9.27 -2.90 11.86
CA LYS A 110 -8.59 -3.95 11.10
C LYS A 110 -7.11 -3.99 11.48
N VAL A 111 -6.66 -5.15 11.94
CA VAL A 111 -5.30 -5.33 12.48
C VAL A 111 -4.28 -5.39 11.35
N VAL A 112 -3.43 -4.38 11.20
CA VAL A 112 -2.42 -4.35 10.11
C VAL A 112 -1.29 -5.35 10.35
N VAL A 113 -0.87 -5.50 11.61
CA VAL A 113 0.27 -6.34 12.03
C VAL A 113 -0.11 -7.15 13.26
N LEU A 114 0.21 -8.45 13.24
CA LEU A 114 -0.09 -9.37 14.33
C LEU A 114 1.16 -10.15 14.74
N SER A 115 1.92 -9.60 15.68
CA SER A 115 3.11 -10.25 16.19
C SER A 115 2.78 -11.58 16.88
N LYS A 116 3.55 -12.64 16.59
CA LYS A 116 3.60 -13.91 17.34
C LYS A 116 2.39 -14.85 17.19
N ARG A 117 1.55 -14.70 16.17
CA ARG A 117 0.46 -15.67 15.89
C ARG A 117 0.67 -16.31 14.53
N THR A 118 0.27 -17.56 14.37
CA THR A 118 0.26 -18.27 13.07
C THR A 118 -1.13 -18.38 12.47
N ILE A 119 -2.17 -18.10 13.27
CA ILE A 119 -3.58 -18.26 12.92
C ILE A 119 -4.32 -16.95 13.19
N MET A 120 -5.13 -16.52 12.22
CA MET A 120 -5.96 -15.32 12.31
C MET A 120 -7.42 -15.70 12.55
N LYS A 121 -8.04 -15.11 13.57
CA LYS A 121 -9.49 -15.23 13.78
C LYS A 121 -10.22 -14.23 12.89
N HIS A 122 -11.47 -14.54 12.53
CA HIS A 122 -12.32 -13.56 11.86
C HIS A 122 -12.47 -12.29 12.70
N HIS A 123 -12.37 -11.13 12.05
CA HIS A 123 -12.76 -9.85 12.64
C HIS A 123 -14.09 -9.43 12.02
N TRP A 124 -15.16 -9.62 12.79
CA TRP A 124 -16.53 -9.33 12.38
C TRP A 124 -16.94 -7.89 12.69
N VAL A 125 -17.53 -7.22 11.70
CA VAL A 125 -18.23 -5.94 11.84
C VAL A 125 -19.71 -6.17 11.56
N ARG A 126 -20.57 -5.61 12.41
CA ARG A 126 -22.02 -5.80 12.33
C ARG A 126 -22.67 -4.79 11.39
N GLY A 127 -23.61 -5.24 10.56
CA GLY A 127 -24.46 -4.39 9.72
C GLY A 127 -23.77 -3.57 8.65
N ASN A 128 -24.53 -2.65 8.05
CA ASN A 128 -24.11 -1.81 6.93
C ASN A 128 -23.59 -2.60 5.72
N LEU A 129 -24.15 -3.79 5.54
CA LEU A 129 -23.80 -4.73 4.46
C LEU A 129 -24.19 -4.15 3.09
N ALA A 130 -23.67 -4.75 2.02
CA ALA A 130 -24.13 -4.43 0.69
C ALA A 130 -25.54 -5.02 0.47
N LEU A 131 -26.37 -4.38 -0.35
CA LEU A 131 -27.75 -4.83 -0.58
C LEU A 131 -27.84 -6.24 -1.18
N THR A 132 -26.79 -6.69 -1.87
CA THR A 132 -26.69 -8.00 -2.50
C THR A 132 -25.92 -9.03 -1.66
N SER A 133 -25.60 -8.71 -0.40
CA SER A 133 -24.90 -9.64 0.49
C SER A 133 -25.74 -10.90 0.78
N VAL A 134 -25.09 -12.06 0.76
CA VAL A 134 -25.69 -13.37 1.04
C VAL A 134 -24.92 -14.09 2.14
N CYS A 135 -25.60 -14.90 2.93
CA CYS A 135 -24.96 -15.64 3.99
C CYS A 135 -24.14 -16.81 3.44
N ASP A 136 -22.87 -16.88 3.84
CA ASP A 136 -21.95 -17.96 3.45
C ASP A 136 -22.39 -19.36 3.95
N VAL A 137 -23.28 -19.41 4.95
CA VAL A 137 -23.74 -20.66 5.56
C VAL A 137 -25.05 -21.16 4.93
N CYS A 138 -26.07 -20.31 4.82
CA CYS A 138 -27.41 -20.73 4.37
C CYS A 138 -27.77 -20.24 2.96
N GLY A 139 -26.98 -19.35 2.36
CA GLY A 139 -27.20 -18.82 1.01
C GLY A 139 -28.30 -17.76 0.89
N THR A 140 -28.98 -17.38 1.97
CA THR A 140 -30.04 -16.36 1.93
C THR A 140 -29.48 -14.94 2.15
N HIS A 141 -30.24 -13.92 1.73
CA HIS A 141 -29.80 -12.52 1.82
C HIS A 141 -29.51 -12.07 3.27
N CYS A 142 -28.45 -11.29 3.45
CA CYS A 142 -28.09 -10.64 4.71
C CYS A 142 -28.41 -9.15 4.68
N GLY A 143 -28.55 -8.52 5.86
CA GLY A 143 -28.69 -7.07 5.98
C GLY A 143 -30.05 -6.54 5.51
N THR A 144 -31.06 -7.40 5.43
CA THR A 144 -32.40 -7.06 4.91
C THR A 144 -33.25 -6.31 5.92
N GLU A 145 -32.94 -6.39 7.21
CA GLU A 145 -33.69 -5.69 8.24
C GLU A 145 -33.28 -4.21 8.33
N PRO A 146 -34.21 -3.27 8.59
CA PRO A 146 -33.92 -1.83 8.71
C PRO A 146 -33.26 -1.50 10.07
N ARG A 147 -32.18 -2.22 10.40
CA ARG A 147 -31.36 -2.06 11.59
C ARG A 147 -29.96 -2.61 11.37
N LEU A 148 -29.08 -2.38 12.34
CA LEU A 148 -27.78 -3.03 12.40
C LEU A 148 -27.92 -4.55 12.68
N CYS A 149 -27.95 -5.35 11.62
CA CYS A 149 -28.07 -6.81 11.64
C CYS A 149 -26.98 -7.48 10.81
N ASP A 150 -26.71 -8.76 11.12
CA ASP A 150 -25.76 -9.60 10.40
C ASP A 150 -24.31 -9.08 10.44
N LEU A 151 -23.38 -9.86 9.93
CA LEU A 151 -21.96 -9.68 10.17
C LEU A 151 -21.17 -9.82 8.88
N ARG A 152 -20.16 -8.95 8.68
CA ARG A 152 -19.14 -9.05 7.63
C ARG A 152 -17.77 -9.23 8.26
N CYS A 153 -16.97 -10.16 7.74
CA CYS A 153 -15.58 -10.25 8.14
C CYS A 153 -14.72 -9.25 7.34
N VAL A 154 -13.94 -8.39 8.00
CA VAL A 154 -13.10 -7.37 7.32
C VAL A 154 -11.89 -7.92 6.57
N TRP A 155 -11.64 -9.23 6.65
CA TRP A 155 -10.55 -9.91 5.94
C TRP A 155 -11.08 -10.75 4.79
N CYS A 156 -11.84 -11.80 5.09
CA CYS A 156 -12.37 -12.68 4.04
C CYS A 156 -13.65 -12.16 3.35
N GLN A 157 -14.17 -11.00 3.76
CA GLN A 157 -15.39 -10.34 3.24
C GLN A 157 -16.69 -11.15 3.30
N ARG A 158 -16.66 -12.40 3.79
CA ARG A 158 -17.87 -13.21 4.00
C ARG A 158 -18.88 -12.50 4.87
N THR A 159 -20.13 -12.65 4.49
CA THR A 159 -21.28 -12.21 5.28
C THR A 159 -22.00 -13.40 5.90
N VAL A 160 -22.43 -13.25 7.15
CA VAL A 160 -23.16 -14.31 7.88
C VAL A 160 -24.27 -13.70 8.71
N HIS A 161 -25.40 -14.40 8.82
CA HIS A 161 -26.42 -14.05 9.80
C HIS A 161 -25.91 -14.23 11.22
N GLU A 162 -26.50 -13.48 12.16
CA GLU A 162 -26.17 -13.59 13.59
C GLU A 162 -26.37 -15.01 14.13
N ASN A 163 -27.36 -15.75 13.63
CA ASN A 163 -27.63 -17.12 14.04
C ASN A 163 -26.73 -18.14 13.32
N CYS A 164 -26.18 -17.78 12.16
CA CYS A 164 -25.34 -18.66 11.34
C CYS A 164 -23.86 -18.62 11.76
N ILE A 165 -23.41 -17.61 12.52
CA ILE A 165 -22.00 -17.44 12.90
C ILE A 165 -21.42 -18.64 13.64
N GLN A 166 -22.22 -19.44 14.35
CA GLN A 166 -21.71 -20.62 15.06
C GLN A 166 -21.36 -21.79 14.13
N MET A 167 -21.82 -21.75 12.88
CA MET A 167 -21.59 -22.81 11.88
C MET A 167 -20.34 -22.55 11.02
N ILE A 168 -19.81 -21.32 11.03
CA ILE A 168 -18.58 -20.98 10.29
C ILE A 168 -17.33 -21.30 11.12
N SER A 169 -16.23 -21.61 10.43
CA SER A 169 -14.92 -21.74 11.07
C SER A 169 -14.59 -20.51 11.92
N ARG A 170 -13.90 -20.72 13.05
CA ARG A 170 -13.39 -19.60 13.87
C ARG A 170 -12.18 -18.92 13.25
N ASP A 171 -11.48 -19.64 12.37
CA ASP A 171 -10.24 -19.22 11.73
C ASP A 171 -10.52 -18.65 10.34
N CYS A 172 -10.01 -17.45 10.11
CA CYS A 172 -10.15 -16.73 8.86
C CYS A 172 -9.08 -17.22 7.86
N ASP A 173 -9.55 -17.69 6.72
CA ASP A 173 -8.78 -18.13 5.56
C ASP A 173 -8.49 -17.01 4.56
N PHE A 174 -8.87 -15.76 4.87
CA PHE A 174 -8.76 -14.59 3.99
C PHE A 174 -9.61 -14.62 2.72
N GLY A 175 -10.48 -15.63 2.58
CA GLY A 175 -11.50 -15.69 1.53
C GLY A 175 -10.94 -15.87 0.12
N LYS A 176 -11.76 -15.48 -0.86
CA LYS A 176 -11.51 -15.69 -2.30
C LYS A 176 -10.13 -15.19 -2.75
N PHE A 177 -9.75 -13.98 -2.35
CA PHE A 177 -8.51 -13.32 -2.79
C PHE A 177 -7.31 -13.54 -1.83
N GLN A 178 -7.30 -14.64 -1.07
CA GLN A 178 -6.22 -14.97 -0.13
C GLN A 178 -4.82 -14.97 -0.76
N THR A 179 -4.71 -15.33 -2.05
CA THR A 179 -3.46 -15.37 -2.80
C THR A 179 -2.84 -13.98 -2.99
N MET A 180 -3.67 -12.92 -2.91
CA MET A 180 -3.27 -11.53 -3.09
C MET A 180 -3.04 -10.78 -1.77
N ILE A 181 -3.53 -11.30 -0.65
CA ILE A 181 -3.46 -10.64 0.65
C ILE A 181 -2.15 -11.00 1.35
N VAL A 182 -1.54 -10.03 2.04
CA VAL A 182 -0.48 -10.27 3.02
C VAL A 182 -1.13 -10.37 4.41
N PRO A 183 -1.21 -11.57 5.01
CA PRO A 183 -1.76 -11.72 6.34
C PRO A 183 -1.04 -10.86 7.39
N PRO A 184 -1.74 -10.31 8.40
CA PRO A 184 -1.11 -9.51 9.44
C PRO A 184 0.01 -10.21 10.20
N TYR A 185 -0.06 -11.54 10.32
CA TYR A 185 0.96 -12.33 11.00
C TYR A 185 2.24 -12.54 10.19
N CYS A 186 2.20 -12.25 8.88
CA CYS A 186 3.37 -12.32 8.02
C CYS A 186 4.28 -11.09 8.17
N ILE A 187 3.84 -10.03 8.84
CA ILE A 187 4.53 -8.74 8.82
C ILE A 187 5.27 -8.52 10.13
N THR A 188 6.57 -8.21 10.04
CA THR A 188 7.36 -7.73 11.17
C THR A 188 7.74 -6.27 10.95
N VAL A 189 7.30 -5.40 11.86
CA VAL A 189 7.66 -3.97 11.85
C VAL A 189 8.73 -3.65 12.89
N LYS A 190 9.57 -2.66 12.57
CA LYS A 190 10.50 -2.02 13.50
C LYS A 190 10.16 -0.55 13.63
N TYR A 191 10.27 -0.05 14.85
CA TYR A 191 10.15 1.37 15.13
C TYR A 191 11.55 2.00 15.14
N GLU A 192 11.87 2.81 14.13
CA GLU A 192 13.19 3.44 13.98
C GLU A 192 13.13 4.97 14.09
N ARG A 193 14.20 5.55 14.64
CA ARG A 193 14.44 7.01 14.62
C ARG A 193 14.97 7.42 13.25
N TRP A 194 14.32 8.41 12.64
CA TRP A 194 14.67 8.97 11.34
C TRP A 194 14.98 10.47 11.49
N LYS A 195 16.18 10.90 11.11
CA LYS A 195 16.63 12.31 11.18
C LYS A 195 16.29 12.99 12.52
N GLY A 196 16.83 12.48 13.62
CA GLY A 196 16.65 13.07 14.96
C GLY A 196 15.34 12.67 15.64
N ALA A 197 14.40 13.61 15.78
CA ALA A 197 13.17 13.48 16.57
C ALA A 197 12.02 12.75 15.87
N TYR A 198 12.06 12.62 14.54
CA TYR A 198 11.00 11.96 13.79
C TYR A 198 11.14 10.44 13.90
N ARG A 199 10.03 9.73 14.17
CA ARG A 199 10.01 8.28 14.36
C ARG A 199 9.09 7.67 13.33
N ARG A 200 9.48 6.54 12.72
CA ARG A 200 8.67 5.84 11.69
C ARG A 200 8.64 4.35 11.97
N TYR A 201 7.54 3.73 11.57
CA TYR A 201 7.47 2.28 11.43
C TYR A 201 8.01 1.88 10.06
N MET A 202 8.89 0.90 10.08
CA MET A 202 9.53 0.32 8.90
C MET A 202 9.16 -1.16 8.87
N VAL A 203 8.72 -1.67 7.72
CA VAL A 203 8.60 -3.12 7.55
C VAL A 203 10.01 -3.68 7.47
N ARG A 204 10.33 -4.57 8.41
CA ARG A 204 11.62 -5.26 8.46
C ARG A 204 11.61 -6.47 7.56
N GLU A 205 10.54 -7.25 7.63
CA GLU A 205 10.46 -8.59 7.06
C GLU A 205 8.99 -8.94 6.80
N VAL A 206 8.77 -9.69 5.71
CA VAL A 206 7.48 -10.26 5.36
C VAL A 206 7.68 -11.76 5.16
N ASP A 207 7.20 -12.55 6.10
CA ASP A 207 7.28 -14.02 6.06
C ASP A 207 6.15 -14.56 5.18
N PRO A 208 6.43 -15.26 4.06
CA PRO A 208 5.38 -15.76 3.18
C PRO A 208 4.40 -16.72 3.89
N PRO A 209 3.08 -16.58 3.67
CA PRO A 209 2.11 -17.56 4.16
C PRO A 209 2.19 -18.87 3.36
N LYS A 210 1.58 -19.93 3.90
CA LYS A 210 1.53 -21.25 3.27
C LYS A 210 0.38 -21.39 2.25
N PHE A 211 0.02 -20.31 1.56
CA PHE A 211 -1.03 -20.36 0.54
C PHE A 211 -0.44 -20.87 -0.78
N GLU A 212 -1.13 -21.80 -1.44
CA GLU A 212 -0.76 -22.22 -2.79
C GLU A 212 -0.86 -21.04 -3.75
N ASN A 213 0.11 -20.93 -4.67
CA ASN A 213 0.15 -19.87 -5.68
C ASN A 213 0.07 -18.43 -5.11
N TRP A 214 0.55 -18.24 -3.88
CA TRP A 214 0.57 -16.91 -3.25
C TRP A 214 1.42 -15.92 -4.06
N SER A 215 0.79 -14.81 -4.42
CA SER A 215 1.40 -13.73 -5.18
C SER A 215 0.71 -12.41 -4.78
N PRO A 216 1.28 -11.70 -3.78
CA PRO A 216 0.61 -10.59 -3.13
C PRO A 216 0.44 -9.40 -4.08
N LEU A 217 -0.68 -8.70 -3.92
CA LEU A 217 -1.00 -7.50 -4.68
C LEU A 217 -0.54 -6.24 -3.94
N LEU A 218 0.19 -5.37 -4.61
CA LEU A 218 0.51 -4.02 -4.17
C LEU A 218 -0.29 -3.02 -5.00
N VAL A 219 -1.16 -2.25 -4.37
CA VAL A 219 -1.96 -1.22 -5.02
C VAL A 219 -1.25 0.12 -4.84
N LEU A 220 -0.89 0.74 -5.97
CA LEU A 220 -0.29 2.07 -6.05
C LEU A 220 -1.30 3.00 -6.71
N ALA A 221 -1.92 3.89 -5.95
CA ALA A 221 -2.95 4.76 -6.46
C ALA A 221 -2.61 6.23 -6.24
N ASN A 222 -2.92 7.06 -7.22
CA ASN A 222 -2.84 8.51 -7.10
C ASN A 222 -4.20 9.04 -6.64
N ARG A 223 -4.30 9.50 -5.38
CA ARG A 223 -5.59 9.97 -4.82
C ARG A 223 -6.29 11.07 -5.64
N LYS A 224 -5.54 11.85 -6.42
CA LYS A 224 -6.07 12.97 -7.23
C LYS A 224 -6.51 12.57 -8.63
N SER A 225 -6.21 11.35 -9.09
CA SER A 225 -6.55 10.91 -10.44
C SER A 225 -8.04 10.56 -10.57
N GLY A 226 -8.58 10.78 -11.77
CA GLY A 226 -9.97 10.46 -12.12
C GLY A 226 -11.00 11.19 -11.26
N GLU A 227 -10.91 12.52 -11.10
CA GLU A 227 -11.88 13.31 -10.31
C GLU A 227 -12.06 12.83 -8.85
N ASN A 228 -10.97 12.39 -8.23
CA ASN A 228 -10.92 11.77 -6.89
C ASN A 228 -11.41 10.32 -6.80
N GLU A 229 -11.64 9.63 -7.93
CA GLU A 229 -11.80 8.16 -7.94
C GLU A 229 -10.59 7.45 -7.31
N GLY A 230 -9.39 8.02 -7.43
CA GLY A 230 -8.20 7.49 -6.77
C GLY A 230 -8.36 7.34 -5.25
N GLU A 231 -8.97 8.32 -4.57
CA GLU A 231 -9.22 8.23 -3.12
C GLU A 231 -10.28 7.17 -2.79
N ARG A 232 -11.33 7.05 -3.61
CA ARG A 232 -12.37 6.02 -3.46
C ARG A 232 -11.77 4.61 -3.58
N LEU A 233 -10.89 4.40 -4.55
CA LEU A 233 -10.18 3.14 -4.77
C LEU A 233 -9.21 2.82 -3.63
N LEU A 234 -8.44 3.81 -3.16
CA LEU A 234 -7.56 3.64 -2.00
C LEU A 234 -8.34 3.14 -0.79
N ARG A 235 -9.50 3.73 -0.50
CA ARG A 235 -10.41 3.27 0.55
C ARG A 235 -10.89 1.84 0.29
N ALA A 236 -11.43 1.58 -0.89
CA ALA A 236 -12.01 0.27 -1.22
C ALA A 236 -10.98 -0.86 -1.09
N PHE A 237 -9.76 -0.66 -1.59
CA PHE A 237 -8.69 -1.64 -1.45
C PHE A 237 -8.17 -1.78 -0.02
N ARG A 238 -8.20 -0.73 0.83
CA ARG A 238 -7.86 -0.86 2.27
C ARG A 238 -8.88 -1.73 3.01
N GLU A 239 -10.15 -1.66 2.64
CA GLU A 239 -11.18 -2.54 3.19
C GLU A 239 -10.96 -4.01 2.83
N LEU A 240 -10.44 -4.29 1.62
CA LEU A 240 -10.20 -5.65 1.12
C LEU A 240 -8.84 -6.21 1.56
N LEU A 241 -7.75 -5.53 1.21
CA LEU A 241 -6.38 -5.97 1.41
C LEU A 241 -5.84 -5.55 2.78
N ASN A 242 -4.62 -6.00 3.11
CA ASN A 242 -3.91 -5.41 4.24
C ASN A 242 -3.57 -3.94 3.89
N PRO A 243 -3.85 -2.94 4.76
CA PRO A 243 -3.57 -1.54 4.46
C PRO A 243 -2.12 -1.24 4.07
N ILE A 244 -1.17 -2.10 4.45
CA ILE A 244 0.23 -2.01 4.05
C ILE A 244 0.45 -2.18 2.53
N GLN A 245 -0.47 -2.88 1.88
CA GLN A 245 -0.46 -3.17 0.45
C GLN A 245 -1.09 -2.04 -0.38
N VAL A 246 -1.67 -1.02 0.26
CA VAL A 246 -2.44 0.03 -0.42
C VAL A 246 -1.79 1.38 -0.18
N VAL A 247 -1.04 1.84 -1.18
CA VAL A 247 -0.17 3.01 -1.08
C VAL A 247 -0.73 4.16 -1.89
N ASP A 248 -0.93 5.29 -1.23
CA ASP A 248 -1.14 6.56 -1.91
C ASP A 248 0.21 7.12 -2.35
N ILE A 249 0.43 7.17 -3.67
CA ILE A 249 1.72 7.62 -4.21
C ILE A 249 1.94 9.13 -4.06
N MET A 250 0.91 9.88 -3.66
CA MET A 250 1.03 11.28 -3.28
C MET A 250 1.67 11.47 -1.91
N ASP A 251 1.59 10.46 -1.04
CA ASP A 251 2.19 10.49 0.30
C ASP A 251 3.52 9.71 0.36
N VAL A 252 3.66 8.64 -0.43
CA VAL A 252 4.84 7.76 -0.46
C VAL A 252 5.34 7.61 -1.90
N SER A 253 6.64 7.82 -2.13
CA SER A 253 7.19 7.68 -3.49
C SER A 253 7.11 6.23 -4.00
N PRO A 254 6.94 6.00 -5.32
CA PRO A 254 6.94 4.66 -5.90
C PRO A 254 8.19 3.85 -5.54
N GLU A 255 9.37 4.46 -5.51
CA GLU A 255 10.62 3.76 -5.14
C GLU A 255 10.55 3.20 -3.72
N SER A 256 9.98 3.96 -2.79
CA SER A 256 9.79 3.53 -1.40
C SER A 256 8.73 2.42 -1.31
N ALA A 257 7.64 2.54 -2.07
CA ALA A 257 6.58 1.54 -2.11
C ALA A 257 7.05 0.20 -2.69
N LEU A 258 7.90 0.24 -3.71
CA LEU A 258 8.46 -0.94 -4.39
C LEU A 258 9.45 -1.73 -3.53
N GLU A 259 9.93 -1.17 -2.42
CA GLU A 259 10.67 -1.94 -1.42
C GLU A 259 9.85 -3.10 -0.86
N PHE A 260 8.51 -3.01 -0.90
CA PHE A 260 7.60 -4.14 -0.62
C PHE A 260 7.97 -5.39 -1.43
N CYS A 261 8.25 -5.26 -2.72
CA CYS A 261 8.63 -6.38 -3.58
C CYS A 261 10.05 -6.89 -3.26
N GLN A 262 10.94 -6.02 -2.79
CA GLN A 262 12.29 -6.41 -2.37
C GLN A 262 12.29 -7.23 -1.08
N LEU A 263 11.28 -7.03 -0.21
CA LEU A 263 11.07 -7.84 1.00
C LEU A 263 10.65 -9.29 0.69
N LEU A 264 10.26 -9.58 -0.55
CA LEU A 264 9.80 -10.89 -1.00
C LEU A 264 10.68 -11.44 -2.15
N PRO A 265 11.99 -11.67 -1.94
CA PRO A 265 12.95 -11.97 -3.01
C PRO A 265 12.72 -13.31 -3.73
N HIS A 266 11.86 -14.18 -3.19
CA HIS A 266 11.54 -15.50 -3.73
C HIS A 266 10.10 -15.62 -4.23
N HIS A 267 9.30 -14.56 -4.13
CA HIS A 267 7.91 -14.56 -4.58
C HIS A 267 7.69 -13.45 -5.59
N ARG A 268 6.91 -13.75 -6.63
CA ARG A 268 6.50 -12.73 -7.60
C ARG A 268 5.31 -11.96 -7.05
N CYS A 269 5.45 -10.64 -6.93
CA CYS A 269 4.33 -9.76 -6.58
C CYS A 269 3.51 -9.37 -7.81
N ARG A 270 2.29 -8.88 -7.58
CA ARG A 270 1.48 -8.15 -8.55
C ARG A 270 1.42 -6.68 -8.11
N ILE A 271 1.41 -5.76 -9.07
CA ILE A 271 1.24 -4.33 -8.83
C ILE A 271 0.04 -3.86 -9.62
N LEU A 272 -0.92 -3.24 -8.95
CA LEU A 272 -2.02 -2.52 -9.60
C LEU A 272 -1.73 -1.02 -9.51
N ILE A 273 -1.64 -0.36 -10.66
CA ILE A 273 -1.45 1.09 -10.73
C ILE A 273 -2.79 1.75 -11.05
N CYS A 274 -3.34 2.52 -10.11
CA CYS A 274 -4.57 3.30 -10.32
C CYS A 274 -4.21 4.76 -10.61
N GLY A 275 -4.31 5.17 -11.87
CA GLY A 275 -3.92 6.51 -12.30
C GLY A 275 -4.01 6.70 -13.82
N GLY A 276 -3.63 7.89 -14.30
CA GLY A 276 -3.41 8.14 -15.73
C GLY A 276 -1.99 7.82 -16.18
N ASP A 277 -1.66 8.05 -17.45
CA ASP A 277 -0.37 7.66 -18.05
C ASP A 277 0.85 8.24 -17.32
N GLY A 278 0.78 9.49 -16.84
CA GLY A 278 1.88 10.09 -16.08
C GLY A 278 2.17 9.35 -14.78
N THR A 279 1.13 8.84 -14.10
CA THR A 279 1.28 8.00 -12.90
C THR A 279 1.87 6.64 -13.26
N VAL A 280 1.37 6.02 -14.34
CA VAL A 280 1.85 4.73 -14.79
C VAL A 280 3.33 4.81 -15.21
N GLY A 281 3.70 5.81 -16.01
CA GLY A 281 5.08 6.05 -16.41
C GLY A 281 6.01 6.31 -15.23
N TRP A 282 5.56 7.06 -14.22
CA TRP A 282 6.36 7.30 -13.00
C TRP A 282 6.64 6.00 -12.24
N VAL A 283 5.63 5.16 -12.03
CA VAL A 283 5.80 3.87 -11.35
C VAL A 283 6.68 2.92 -12.17
N LEU A 284 6.50 2.86 -13.49
CA LEU A 284 7.32 2.02 -14.37
C LEU A 284 8.80 2.46 -14.35
N GLY A 285 9.08 3.75 -14.36
CA GLY A 285 10.46 4.26 -14.23
C GLY A 285 11.09 3.96 -12.86
N ALA A 286 10.29 3.98 -11.79
CA ALA A 286 10.74 3.57 -10.46
C ALA A 286 11.02 2.06 -10.39
N LEU A 287 10.20 1.23 -11.04
CA LEU A 287 10.41 -0.21 -11.17
C LEU A 287 11.76 -0.54 -11.83
N ASP A 288 12.14 0.24 -12.84
CA ASP A 288 13.41 0.05 -13.57
C ASP A 288 14.61 0.34 -12.67
N SER A 289 14.46 1.36 -11.84
CA SER A 289 15.48 1.77 -10.88
C SER A 289 15.57 0.84 -9.67
N ALA A 290 14.49 0.12 -9.34
CA ALA A 290 14.38 -0.69 -8.13
C ALA A 290 15.18 -2.00 -8.18
N ASN A 291 15.61 -2.46 -9.37
CA ASN A 291 16.40 -3.69 -9.57
C ASN A 291 15.86 -4.90 -8.76
N ILE A 292 14.56 -5.17 -8.91
CA ILE A 292 13.86 -6.24 -8.19
C ILE A 292 14.25 -7.59 -8.82
N LYS A 293 14.67 -8.54 -7.97
CA LYS A 293 15.18 -9.86 -8.40
C LYS A 293 14.18 -10.65 -9.24
N ILE A 294 12.92 -10.67 -8.83
CA ILE A 294 11.81 -11.28 -9.57
C ILE A 294 10.88 -10.13 -9.99
N PRO A 295 10.86 -9.76 -11.27
CA PRO A 295 10.00 -8.67 -11.74
C PRO A 295 8.53 -8.95 -11.42
N PRO A 296 7.81 -7.99 -10.81
CA PRO A 296 6.39 -8.14 -10.53
C PRO A 296 5.56 -8.06 -11.82
N TYR A 297 4.37 -8.64 -11.81
CA TYR A 297 3.37 -8.36 -12.84
C TYR A 297 2.76 -6.98 -12.59
N VAL A 298 2.48 -6.22 -13.65
CA VAL A 298 1.89 -4.90 -13.56
C VAL A 298 0.55 -4.88 -14.28
N ALA A 299 -0.48 -4.46 -13.56
CA ALA A 299 -1.81 -4.17 -14.06
C ALA A 299 -2.09 -2.67 -13.93
N VAL A 300 -2.92 -2.14 -14.81
CA VAL A 300 -3.30 -0.71 -14.82
C VAL A 300 -4.80 -0.60 -14.63
N LEU A 301 -5.23 0.24 -13.68
CA LEU A 301 -6.60 0.70 -13.60
C LEU A 301 -6.64 2.15 -14.12
N PRO A 302 -7.13 2.36 -15.36
CA PRO A 302 -7.00 3.64 -16.05
C PRO A 302 -7.94 4.71 -15.47
N LEU A 303 -7.39 5.70 -14.77
CA LEU A 303 -8.14 6.82 -14.18
C LEU A 303 -7.97 8.15 -14.95
N GLY A 304 -7.14 8.17 -16.00
CA GLY A 304 -6.90 9.36 -16.81
C GLY A 304 -7.89 9.51 -17.96
N THR A 305 -7.63 10.47 -18.85
CA THR A 305 -8.32 10.62 -20.14
C THR A 305 -7.51 10.00 -21.28
N GLY A 306 -6.17 10.10 -21.21
CA GLY A 306 -5.20 9.49 -22.11
C GLY A 306 -5.26 7.96 -22.07
N ASN A 307 -4.71 7.32 -21.04
CA ASN A 307 -4.74 5.87 -20.79
C ASN A 307 -4.28 4.98 -21.97
N ASP A 308 -3.33 5.45 -22.78
CA ASP A 308 -2.90 4.75 -23.99
C ASP A 308 -2.30 3.39 -23.69
N LEU A 309 -1.48 3.31 -22.64
CA LEU A 309 -0.86 2.04 -22.23
C LEU A 309 -1.90 1.03 -21.74
N ALA A 310 -2.93 1.50 -21.04
CA ALA A 310 -4.02 0.63 -20.60
C ALA A 310 -4.81 0.07 -21.78
N ARG A 311 -5.07 0.87 -22.83
CA ARG A 311 -5.74 0.40 -24.05
C ARG A 311 -4.93 -0.66 -24.79
N VAL A 312 -3.63 -0.42 -24.97
CA VAL A 312 -2.73 -1.36 -25.65
C VAL A 312 -2.62 -2.68 -24.91
N LEU A 313 -2.58 -2.64 -23.57
CA LEU A 313 -2.48 -3.83 -22.72
C LEU A 313 -3.83 -4.50 -22.41
N GLY A 314 -4.95 -3.99 -22.96
CA GLY A 314 -6.27 -4.57 -22.77
C GLY A 314 -6.94 -4.30 -21.42
N TRP A 315 -6.45 -3.33 -20.64
CA TRP A 315 -7.06 -2.90 -19.37
C TRP A 315 -8.21 -1.89 -19.55
N GLY A 316 -8.47 -1.47 -20.79
CA GLY A 316 -9.60 -0.61 -21.13
C GLY A 316 -9.23 0.87 -21.27
N SER A 317 -10.22 1.68 -21.65
CA SER A 317 -10.05 3.10 -21.95
C SER A 317 -10.16 4.03 -20.75
N GLY A 318 -10.75 3.56 -19.65
CA GLY A 318 -11.01 4.35 -18.44
C GLY A 318 -11.92 3.59 -17.47
N TYR A 319 -11.77 3.87 -16.19
CA TYR A 319 -12.61 3.34 -15.11
C TYR A 319 -13.75 4.31 -14.81
N THR A 320 -14.99 3.79 -14.80
CA THR A 320 -16.21 4.58 -14.64
C THR A 320 -16.91 4.37 -13.29
N GLY A 321 -16.31 3.59 -12.38
CA GLY A 321 -16.95 3.25 -11.09
C GLY A 321 -17.97 2.12 -11.17
N VAL A 322 -18.26 1.59 -12.35
CA VAL A 322 -19.25 0.52 -12.55
C VAL A 322 -18.71 -0.84 -12.12
N GLU A 323 -17.44 -1.12 -12.42
CA GLU A 323 -16.81 -2.38 -12.04
C GLU A 323 -16.59 -2.44 -10.53
N THR A 324 -17.04 -3.53 -9.93
CA THR A 324 -16.82 -3.80 -8.51
C THR A 324 -15.36 -4.15 -8.26
N MET A 325 -14.91 -3.98 -7.02
CA MET A 325 -13.54 -4.35 -6.65
C MET A 325 -13.28 -5.85 -6.84
N ASP A 326 -14.30 -6.69 -6.61
CA ASP A 326 -14.19 -8.14 -6.81
C ASP A 326 -13.95 -8.49 -8.29
N GLU A 327 -14.64 -7.81 -9.21
CA GLU A 327 -14.41 -7.96 -10.66
C GLU A 327 -13.00 -7.51 -11.06
N ILE A 328 -12.51 -6.40 -10.49
CA ILE A 328 -11.15 -5.92 -10.74
C ILE A 328 -10.11 -6.93 -10.24
N LEU A 329 -10.28 -7.46 -9.02
CA LEU A 329 -9.38 -8.47 -8.46
C LEU A 329 -9.43 -9.78 -9.26
N ASP A 330 -10.60 -10.23 -9.71
CA ASP A 330 -10.75 -11.39 -10.58
C ASP A 330 -10.02 -11.21 -11.91
N LYS A 331 -10.16 -10.03 -12.54
CA LYS A 331 -9.42 -9.69 -13.76
C LYS A 331 -7.91 -9.78 -13.55
N ILE A 332 -7.40 -9.28 -12.42
CA ILE A 332 -5.97 -9.35 -12.08
C ILE A 332 -5.50 -10.77 -11.82
N GLU A 333 -6.33 -11.61 -11.17
CA GLU A 333 -5.99 -13.00 -10.86
C GLU A 333 -5.83 -13.85 -12.12
N HIS A 334 -6.74 -13.66 -13.08
CA HIS A 334 -6.83 -14.46 -14.30
C HIS A 334 -6.17 -13.81 -15.52
N ALA A 335 -5.57 -12.63 -15.37
CA ALA A 335 -4.90 -11.93 -16.45
C ALA A 335 -3.71 -12.72 -17.00
N THR A 336 -3.57 -12.74 -18.32
CA THR A 336 -2.41 -13.31 -19.00
C THR A 336 -1.29 -12.28 -19.08
N PRO A 337 -0.06 -12.61 -18.63
CA PRO A 337 1.05 -11.68 -18.70
C PRO A 337 1.52 -11.48 -20.14
N SER A 338 1.70 -10.22 -20.53
CA SER A 338 2.37 -9.82 -21.77
C SER A 338 3.72 -9.20 -21.46
N ALA A 339 4.71 -9.45 -22.32
CA ALA A 339 5.91 -8.64 -22.31
C ALA A 339 5.56 -7.22 -22.73
N LEU A 340 6.17 -6.25 -22.07
CA LEU A 340 6.13 -4.84 -22.46
C LEU A 340 7.53 -4.49 -22.92
N ASP A 341 7.71 -4.30 -24.22
CA ASP A 341 8.95 -3.76 -24.76
C ASP A 341 9.15 -2.34 -24.25
N ARG A 342 10.40 -2.04 -23.89
CA ARG A 342 10.81 -0.77 -23.30
C ARG A 342 11.82 -0.07 -24.17
#